data_AF-A0A7X8JAM5-F1
#
_entry.id   AF-A0A7X8JAM5-F1
#
_cell.length_a   1.000
_cell.length_b   1.000
_cell.length_c   1.000
_cell.angle_alpha   90.00
_cell.angle_beta   90.00
_cell.angle_gamma   90.00
#
_symmetry.space_group_name_H-M   'P 1'
#
loop_
_entity.id
_entity.type
_entity.pdbx_description
1 polymer ?
#
loop_
_entity_poly.entity_id
_entity_poly.type
_entity_poly.pdbx_seq_one_letter_code
_entity_poly.pdbx_strand_id
1 'polypeptide(L)'
;MPQQQLTNADYRKNSFEPRIAIVQLIFGVIYAFVTAIGIYIAVKVYTVTGQQPFIQYFFVLLFAVLAGKSFFIFANTRIAQNTGVHTTATVENIVPTHGITIVEGLLRLEDNTTLPIESRFAGESVAHELKRFLDDNNTKKLPALLVNKDSKHPRGQFLIRTRAGHLDQHYINSLKTSK
;
A
#
# COMPACT_ATOMS: atom_id res chain seq x y z
N MET A 1 23.13 19.65 13.50
CA MET A 1 23.63 18.46 12.76
C MET A 1 23.09 18.58 11.34
N PRO A 2 23.92 18.44 10.30
CA PRO A 2 23.44 18.56 8.92
C PRO A 2 22.40 17.47 8.66
N GLN A 3 21.19 17.86 8.26
CA GLN A 3 20.15 16.93 7.83
C GLN A 3 20.69 16.16 6.62
N GLN A 4 20.97 14.86 6.78
CA GLN A 4 21.18 14.00 5.62
C GLN A 4 19.96 14.16 4.72
N GLN A 5 20.17 14.64 3.49
CA GLN A 5 19.13 14.66 2.47
C GLN A 5 18.76 13.21 2.20
N LEU A 6 17.63 12.79 2.76
CA LEU A 6 17.03 11.49 2.51
C LEU A 6 16.76 11.35 1.02
N THR A 7 17.15 10.23 0.44
CA THR A 7 16.87 9.97 -0.98
C THR A 7 15.44 9.47 -1.14
N ASN A 8 14.83 9.66 -2.31
CA ASN A 8 13.49 9.13 -2.60
C ASN A 8 13.39 7.61 -2.34
N ALA A 9 14.50 6.87 -2.46
CA ALA A 9 14.55 5.44 -2.16
C ALA A 9 14.36 5.12 -0.66
N ASP A 10 14.85 5.99 0.22
CA ASP A 10 14.76 5.83 1.67
C ASP A 10 13.32 6.03 2.17
N TYR A 11 12.61 7.03 1.62
CA TYR A 11 11.19 7.22 1.89
C TYR A 11 10.35 6.04 1.38
N ARG A 12 10.60 5.57 0.15
CA ARG A 12 9.87 4.45 -0.46
C ARG A 12 9.99 3.15 0.31
N LYS A 13 11.18 2.81 0.81
CA LYS A 13 11.44 1.55 1.53
C LYS A 13 10.56 1.38 2.77
N ASN A 14 10.28 2.47 3.45
CA ASN A 14 9.51 2.51 4.68
C ASN A 14 8.04 2.88 4.45
N SER A 15 7.63 3.04 3.18
CA SER A 15 6.25 3.36 2.82
C SER A 15 5.39 2.10 2.76
N PHE A 16 4.18 2.21 3.29
CA PHE A 16 3.18 1.15 3.20
C PHE A 16 2.26 1.43 2.01
N GLU A 17 2.23 0.52 1.03
CA GLU A 17 1.37 0.63 -0.15
C GLU A 17 0.22 -0.40 -0.08
N PRO A 18 -0.96 -0.02 0.44
CA PRO A 18 -2.11 -0.94 0.57
C PRO A 18 -2.65 -1.40 -0.80
N ARG A 19 -2.38 -0.64 -1.88
CA ARG A 19 -2.75 -1.00 -3.25
C ARG A 19 -2.17 -2.35 -3.68
N ILE A 20 -0.97 -2.70 -3.19
CA ILE A 20 -0.33 -3.99 -3.48
C ILE A 20 -1.22 -5.14 -3.01
N ALA A 21 -1.90 -5.01 -1.87
CA ALA A 21 -2.79 -6.06 -1.36
C ALA A 21 -3.92 -6.37 -2.35
N ILE A 22 -4.59 -5.34 -2.88
CA ILE A 22 -5.71 -5.50 -3.82
C ILE A 22 -5.22 -6.17 -5.11
N VAL A 23 -4.07 -5.75 -5.63
CA VAL A 23 -3.46 -6.36 -6.82
C VAL A 23 -3.13 -7.83 -6.57
N GLN A 24 -2.60 -8.18 -5.40
CA GLN A 24 -2.36 -9.58 -5.03
C GLN A 24 -3.67 -10.36 -4.87
N LEU A 25 -4.75 -9.76 -4.34
CA LEU A 25 -6.04 -10.44 -4.29
C LEU A 25 -6.53 -10.79 -5.71
N ILE A 26 -6.45 -9.86 -6.66
CA ILE A 26 -6.84 -10.08 -8.07
C ILE A 26 -6.00 -11.19 -8.69
N PHE A 27 -4.67 -11.13 -8.57
CA PHE A 27 -3.79 -12.17 -9.10
C PHE A 27 -4.04 -13.53 -8.43
N GLY A 28 -4.27 -13.57 -7.12
CA GLY A 28 -4.63 -14.79 -6.39
C GLY A 28 -5.90 -15.45 -6.96
N VAL A 29 -6.94 -14.67 -7.25
CA VAL A 29 -8.17 -15.16 -7.88
C VAL A 29 -7.91 -15.69 -9.29
N ILE A 30 -7.13 -14.96 -10.10
CA ILE A 30 -6.76 -15.41 -11.46
C ILE A 30 -5.99 -16.73 -11.40
N TYR A 31 -4.98 -16.84 -10.53
CA TYR A 31 -4.19 -18.06 -10.40
C TYR A 31 -5.03 -19.24 -9.89
N ALA A 32 -5.95 -19.01 -8.95
CA ALA A 32 -6.88 -20.05 -8.51
C ALA A 32 -7.78 -20.53 -9.66
N PHE A 33 -8.27 -19.61 -10.50
CA PHE A 33 -9.06 -19.95 -11.67
C PHE A 33 -8.28 -20.76 -12.71
N VAL A 34 -7.04 -20.34 -13.03
CA VAL A 34 -6.15 -21.09 -13.94
C VAL A 34 -5.84 -22.47 -13.37
N THR A 35 -5.64 -22.58 -12.05
CA THR A 35 -5.43 -23.87 -11.38
C THR A 35 -6.64 -24.80 -11.56
N ALA A 36 -7.86 -24.29 -11.38
CA ALA A 36 -9.08 -25.08 -11.58
C ALA A 36 -9.25 -25.57 -13.03
N ILE A 37 -8.97 -24.71 -14.01
CA ILE A 37 -8.95 -25.10 -15.43
C ILE A 37 -7.86 -26.15 -15.69
N GLY A 38 -6.67 -25.98 -15.12
CA GLY A 38 -5.57 -26.94 -15.24
C GLY A 38 -5.95 -28.32 -14.72
N ILE A 39 -6.64 -28.39 -13.57
CA ILE A 39 -7.16 -29.64 -13.01
C ILE A 39 -8.17 -30.27 -13.97
N TYR A 40 -9.12 -29.49 -14.49
CA TYR A 40 -10.10 -29.98 -15.45
C TYR A 40 -9.45 -30.56 -16.72
N ILE A 41 -8.46 -29.85 -17.28
CA ILE A 41 -7.71 -30.32 -18.46
C ILE A 41 -6.92 -31.58 -18.13
N ALA A 42 -6.27 -31.65 -16.96
CA ALA A 42 -5.53 -32.84 -16.52
C ALA A 42 -6.45 -34.08 -16.48
N VAL A 43 -7.62 -33.94 -15.85
CA VAL A 43 -8.62 -35.03 -15.81
C VAL A 43 -9.04 -35.44 -17.22
N LYS A 44 -9.33 -34.46 -18.10
CA LYS A 44 -9.76 -34.75 -19.48
C LYS A 44 -8.68 -35.46 -20.30
N VAL A 45 -7.41 -35.07 -20.16
CA VAL A 45 -6.29 -35.74 -20.84
C VAL A 45 -6.19 -37.19 -20.36
N TYR A 46 -6.19 -37.39 -19.04
CA TYR A 46 -6.11 -38.73 -18.46
C TYR A 46 -7.26 -39.64 -18.93
N THR A 47 -8.49 -39.14 -18.96
CA THR A 47 -9.66 -39.94 -19.35
C THR A 47 -9.72 -40.25 -20.85
N VAL A 48 -9.24 -39.33 -21.71
CA VAL A 48 -9.33 -39.49 -23.17
C VAL A 48 -8.14 -40.26 -23.74
N THR A 49 -6.92 -40.00 -23.26
CA THR A 49 -5.70 -40.58 -23.84
C THR A 49 -5.14 -41.74 -23.03
N GLY A 50 -5.60 -41.92 -21.78
CA GLY A 50 -5.02 -42.87 -20.83
C GLY A 50 -3.59 -42.52 -20.39
N GLN A 51 -3.05 -41.38 -20.84
CA GLN A 51 -1.69 -40.93 -20.49
C GLN A 51 -1.72 -40.04 -19.25
N GLN A 52 -0.66 -40.13 -18.46
CA GLN A 52 -0.48 -39.29 -17.29
C GLN A 52 -0.22 -37.82 -17.71
N PRO A 53 -1.05 -36.85 -17.27
CA PRO A 53 -0.98 -35.46 -17.71
C PRO A 53 0.07 -34.67 -16.91
N PHE A 54 1.33 -35.09 -16.97
CA PHE A 54 2.42 -34.53 -16.15
C PHE A 54 2.60 -33.02 -16.33
N ILE A 55 2.45 -32.52 -17.56
CA ILE A 55 2.58 -31.10 -17.87
C ILE A 55 1.47 -30.29 -17.18
N GLN A 56 0.24 -30.79 -17.21
CA GLN A 56 -0.90 -30.15 -16.56
C GLN A 56 -0.74 -30.16 -15.04
N TYR A 57 -0.28 -31.27 -14.45
CA TYR A 57 0.02 -31.32 -13.02
C TYR A 57 1.10 -30.34 -12.60
N PHE A 58 2.16 -30.18 -13.40
CA PHE A 58 3.19 -29.17 -13.15
C PHE A 58 2.62 -27.75 -13.13
N PHE A 59 1.81 -27.39 -14.13
CA PHE A 59 1.18 -26.06 -14.16
C PHE A 59 0.18 -25.85 -13.02
N VAL A 60 -0.64 -26.86 -12.70
CA VAL A 60 -1.55 -26.81 -11.55
C VAL A 60 -0.79 -26.52 -10.26
N LEU A 61 0.31 -27.24 -10.02
CA LEU A 61 1.11 -27.05 -8.81
C LEU A 61 1.77 -25.65 -8.79
N LEU A 62 2.33 -25.20 -9.91
CA LEU A 62 2.93 -23.88 -10.03
C LEU A 62 1.91 -22.76 -9.73
N PHE A 63 0.74 -22.80 -10.38
CA PHE A 63 -0.29 -21.79 -10.18
C PHE A 63 -0.94 -21.86 -8.80
N ALA A 64 -1.08 -23.05 -8.21
CA ALA A 64 -1.56 -23.19 -6.84
C ALA A 64 -0.60 -22.53 -5.83
N VAL A 65 0.72 -22.72 -5.98
CA VAL A 65 1.72 -22.07 -5.13
C VAL A 65 1.69 -20.55 -5.29
N LEU A 66 1.57 -20.05 -6.53
CA LEU A 66 1.45 -18.62 -6.81
C LEU A 66 0.18 -18.02 -6.20
N ALA A 67 -0.97 -18.73 -6.32
CA ALA A 67 -2.22 -18.33 -5.69
C ALA A 67 -2.07 -18.22 -4.17
N GLY A 68 -1.52 -19.27 -3.54
CA GLY A 68 -1.28 -19.30 -2.10
C GLY A 68 -0.40 -18.14 -1.62
N LYS A 69 0.71 -17.86 -2.31
CA LYS A 69 1.59 -16.73 -1.99
C LYS A 69 0.86 -15.39 -2.13
N SER A 70 0.03 -15.25 -3.15
CA SER A 70 -0.72 -14.00 -3.41
C SER A 70 -1.75 -13.73 -2.30
N PHE A 71 -2.53 -14.74 -1.90
CA PHE A 71 -3.45 -14.64 -0.77
C PHE A 71 -2.74 -14.40 0.56
N PHE A 72 -1.58 -15.02 0.78
CA PHE A 72 -0.77 -14.78 1.99
C PHE A 72 -0.31 -13.33 2.09
N ILE A 73 0.18 -12.74 0.99
CA ILE A 73 0.58 -11.33 0.97
C ILE A 73 -0.64 -10.42 1.22
N PHE A 74 -1.79 -10.71 0.61
CA PHE A 74 -3.02 -9.98 0.85
C PHE A 74 -3.42 -10.01 2.34
N ALA A 75 -3.47 -11.21 2.94
CA ALA A 75 -3.84 -11.39 4.34
C ALA A 75 -2.90 -10.63 5.29
N ASN A 76 -1.59 -10.79 5.12
CA ASN A 76 -0.60 -10.08 5.94
C ASN A 76 -0.72 -8.56 5.80
N THR A 77 -0.92 -8.06 4.58
CA THR A 77 -1.07 -6.62 4.34
C THR A 77 -2.37 -6.10 4.97
N ARG A 78 -3.45 -6.88 4.92
CA ARG A 78 -4.74 -6.53 5.52
C ARG A 78 -4.66 -6.52 7.05
N ILE A 79 -4.01 -7.52 7.64
CA ILE A 79 -3.77 -7.58 9.09
C ILE A 79 -2.94 -6.37 9.50
N ALA A 80 -1.83 -6.12 8.82
CA ALA A 80 -0.97 -4.97 9.09
C ALA A 80 -1.79 -3.65 9.06
N GLN A 81 -2.62 -3.44 8.03
CA GLN A 81 -3.47 -2.26 7.95
C GLN A 81 -4.47 -2.15 9.13
N ASN A 82 -5.04 -3.26 9.58
CA ASN A 82 -6.02 -3.29 10.67
C ASN A 82 -5.39 -3.15 12.06
N THR A 83 -4.16 -3.64 12.25
CA THR A 83 -3.42 -3.54 13.52
C THR A 83 -2.52 -2.31 13.59
N GLY A 84 -2.54 -1.47 12.55
CA GLY A 84 -1.76 -0.24 12.50
C GLY A 84 -2.21 0.77 13.55
N VAL A 85 -1.24 1.53 14.06
CA VAL A 85 -1.46 2.58 15.04
C VAL A 85 -1.69 3.91 14.31
N HIS A 86 -2.83 4.54 14.57
CA HIS A 86 -3.11 5.89 14.08
C HIS A 86 -2.23 6.90 14.80
N THR A 87 -1.48 7.69 14.03
CA THR A 87 -0.53 8.68 14.54
C THR A 87 -0.53 9.93 13.66
N THR A 88 0.35 10.88 13.97
CA THR A 88 0.57 12.08 13.14
C THR A 88 1.99 12.07 12.60
N ALA A 89 2.12 12.38 11.31
CA ALA A 89 3.41 12.53 10.64
C ALA A 89 3.61 14.01 10.25
N THR A 90 4.86 14.46 10.31
CA THR A 90 5.24 15.81 9.89
C THR A 90 5.55 15.78 8.40
N VAL A 91 4.85 16.59 7.63
CA VAL A 91 5.07 16.76 6.20
C VAL A 91 6.33 17.59 5.97
N GLU A 92 7.25 17.07 5.17
CA GLU A 92 8.46 17.77 4.76
C GLU A 92 8.30 18.37 3.37
N ASN A 93 7.70 17.61 2.45
CA ASN A 93 7.60 18.01 1.06
C ASN A 93 6.32 17.47 0.41
N ILE A 94 5.78 18.25 -0.53
CA ILE A 94 4.61 17.89 -1.34
C ILE A 94 4.96 18.20 -2.80
N VAL A 95 5.15 17.14 -3.57
CA VAL A 95 5.62 17.21 -4.96
C VAL A 95 4.50 16.74 -5.90
N PRO A 96 3.90 17.63 -6.72
CA PRO A 96 3.09 17.20 -7.85
C PRO A 96 4.01 16.70 -8.97
N THR A 97 3.72 15.53 -9.55
CA THR A 97 4.57 14.91 -10.58
C THR A 97 3.73 14.01 -11.46
N HIS A 98 3.75 14.21 -12.78
CA HIS A 98 3.14 13.32 -13.77
C HIS A 98 1.70 12.85 -13.43
N GLY A 99 0.81 13.76 -13.02
CA GLY A 99 -0.57 13.44 -12.69
C GLY A 99 -0.81 12.82 -11.30
N ILE A 100 0.23 12.71 -10.47
CA ILE A 100 0.15 12.24 -9.08
C ILE A 100 0.71 13.28 -8.11
N THR A 101 0.25 13.24 -6.87
CA THR A 101 0.83 14.01 -5.76
C THR A 101 1.59 13.06 -4.84
N ILE A 102 2.87 13.36 -4.63
CA ILE A 102 3.74 12.66 -3.69
C ILE A 102 3.84 13.51 -2.42
N VAL A 103 3.50 12.92 -1.28
CA VAL A 103 3.64 13.54 0.05
C VAL A 103 4.75 12.81 0.78
N GLU A 104 5.78 13.54 1.15
CA GLU A 104 6.95 13.05 1.88
C GLU A 104 6.94 13.63 3.30
N GLY A 105 7.30 12.82 4.28
CA GLY A 105 7.44 13.31 5.62
C GLY A 105 8.03 12.31 6.60
N LEU A 106 8.09 12.75 7.86
CA LEU A 106 8.67 12.00 8.96
C LEU A 106 7.59 11.62 9.97
N LEU A 107 7.51 10.33 10.26
CA LEU A 107 6.69 9.79 11.33
C LEU A 107 7.57 9.63 12.58
N ARG A 108 7.16 10.21 13.71
CA ARG A 108 7.88 10.05 14.98
C ARG A 108 7.45 8.76 15.67
N LEU A 109 8.42 7.91 15.97
CA LEU A 109 8.24 6.71 16.78
C LEU A 109 8.34 7.07 18.27
N GLU A 110 7.84 6.20 19.14
CA GLU A 110 7.87 6.40 20.61
C GLU A 110 9.30 6.47 21.17
N ASP A 111 10.25 5.78 20.54
CA ASP A 111 11.68 5.81 20.89
C ASP A 111 12.40 7.08 20.39
N ASN A 112 11.65 8.13 20.04
CA ASN A 112 12.13 9.40 19.52
C ASN A 112 12.90 9.30 18.18
N THR A 113 12.83 8.14 17.52
CA THR A 113 13.35 7.90 16.18
C THR A 113 12.36 8.41 15.12
N THR A 114 12.86 8.74 13.94
CA THR A 114 12.03 9.21 12.82
C THR A 114 12.03 8.19 11.70
N LEU A 115 10.84 7.93 11.14
CA LEU A 115 10.65 7.05 10.00
C LEU A 115 10.27 7.91 8.79
N PRO A 116 11.12 8.01 7.75
CA PRO A 116 10.77 8.69 6.52
C PRO A 116 9.72 7.88 5.77
N ILE A 117 8.61 8.51 5.39
CA ILE A 117 7.51 7.87 4.67
C ILE A 117 7.09 8.71 3.46
N GLU A 118 6.66 8.03 2.41
CA GLU A 118 6.08 8.59 1.20
C GLU A 118 4.63 8.09 1.06
N SER A 119 3.74 8.92 0.53
CA SER A 119 2.43 8.45 0.07
C SER A 119 2.06 9.12 -1.24
N ARG A 120 1.55 8.31 -2.17
CA ARG A 120 1.19 8.75 -3.52
C ARG A 120 -0.32 8.77 -3.73
N PHE A 121 -0.82 9.94 -4.08
CA PHE A 121 -2.23 10.21 -4.36
C PHE A 121 -2.43 10.56 -5.82
N ALA A 122 -3.60 10.25 -6.36
CA ALA A 122 -3.95 10.59 -7.75
C ALA A 122 -4.35 12.08 -7.84
N GLY A 123 -3.92 12.75 -8.91
CA GLY A 123 -4.21 14.16 -9.17
C GLY A 123 -3.16 15.11 -8.61
N GLU A 124 -2.82 16.14 -9.38
CA GLU A 124 -1.88 17.20 -8.98
C GLU A 124 -2.57 18.32 -8.18
N SER A 125 -3.89 18.45 -8.31
CA SER A 125 -4.70 19.39 -7.54
C SER A 125 -4.62 19.11 -6.02
N VAL A 126 -4.50 17.83 -5.65
CA VAL A 126 -4.26 17.39 -4.26
C VAL A 126 -3.06 18.10 -3.64
N ALA A 127 -1.96 18.28 -4.38
CA ALA A 127 -0.77 18.96 -3.86
C ALA A 127 -1.07 20.40 -3.44
N HIS A 128 -1.81 21.11 -4.27
CA HIS A 128 -2.14 22.53 -4.07
C HIS A 128 -3.13 22.70 -2.93
N GLU A 129 -4.16 21.84 -2.88
CA GLU A 129 -5.17 21.84 -1.82
C GLU A 129 -4.58 21.45 -0.47
N LEU A 130 -3.65 20.48 -0.45
CA LEU A 130 -2.98 20.06 0.77
C LEU A 130 -2.04 21.15 1.30
N LYS A 131 -1.25 21.80 0.41
CA LYS A 131 -0.41 22.95 0.79
C LYS A 131 -1.26 24.06 1.40
N ARG A 132 -2.33 24.46 0.71
CA ARG A 132 -3.28 25.46 1.20
C ARG A 132 -3.88 25.08 2.56
N PHE A 133 -4.28 23.82 2.75
CA PHE A 133 -4.82 23.36 4.03
C PHE A 133 -3.79 23.47 5.17
N LEU A 134 -2.53 23.08 4.93
CA LEU A 134 -1.46 23.17 5.93
C LEU A 134 -1.16 24.61 6.31
N ASP A 135 -1.13 25.51 5.32
CA ASP A 135 -0.91 26.94 5.51
C ASP A 135 -2.08 27.60 6.27
N ASP A 136 -3.32 27.34 5.85
CA ASP A 136 -4.54 27.89 6.47
C ASP A 136 -4.70 27.47 7.94
N ASN A 137 -4.18 26.30 8.33
CA ASN A 137 -4.28 25.77 9.69
C ASN A 137 -2.99 25.91 10.49
N ASN A 138 -1.96 26.56 9.94
CA ASN A 138 -0.63 26.74 10.53
C ASN A 138 -0.07 25.44 11.14
N THR A 139 -0.17 24.34 10.39
CA THR A 139 0.28 23.02 10.83
C THR A 139 1.11 22.35 9.74
N LYS A 140 2.11 21.56 10.15
CA LYS A 140 2.84 20.66 9.26
C LYS A 140 2.48 19.19 9.50
N LYS A 141 1.49 18.91 10.36
CA LYS A 141 1.13 17.55 10.77
C LYS A 141 -0.08 17.06 9.99
N LEU A 142 0.02 15.83 9.49
CA LEU A 142 -1.10 15.10 8.88
C LEU A 142 -1.30 13.75 9.57
N PRO A 143 -2.54 13.22 9.59
CA PRO A 143 -2.78 11.86 10.05
C PRO A 143 -2.01 10.84 9.23
N ALA A 144 -1.44 9.87 9.92
CA ALA A 144 -0.69 8.76 9.35
C ALA A 144 -1.06 7.45 10.07
N LEU A 145 -0.75 6.33 9.43
CA LEU A 145 -0.83 5.01 10.00
C LEU A 145 0.58 4.46 10.10
N LEU A 146 1.02 4.11 11.31
CA LEU A 146 2.22 3.32 11.54
C LEU A 146 1.82 1.84 11.56
N VAL A 147 2.54 1.03 10.79
CA VAL A 147 2.25 -0.37 10.58
C VAL A 147 3.46 -1.21 10.97
N ASN A 148 3.21 -2.38 11.57
CA ASN A 148 4.25 -3.30 12.05
C ASN A 148 5.26 -2.62 13.00
N LYS A 149 4.76 -1.78 13.93
CA LYS A 149 5.55 -1.03 14.92
C LYS A 149 6.56 -1.91 15.66
N ASP A 150 6.14 -3.10 16.09
CA ASP A 150 6.96 -4.01 16.90
C ASP A 150 7.85 -4.95 16.06
N SER A 151 7.92 -4.73 14.74
CA SER A 151 8.72 -5.55 13.83
C SER A 151 10.07 -4.90 13.51
N LYS A 152 11.00 -5.68 12.95
CA LYS A 152 12.28 -5.17 12.42
C LYS A 152 12.12 -4.21 11.23
N HIS A 153 10.91 -4.09 10.65
CA HIS A 153 10.63 -3.30 9.46
C HIS A 153 9.31 -2.52 9.60
N PRO A 154 9.27 -1.49 10.46
CA PRO A 154 8.11 -0.61 10.56
C PRO A 154 7.89 0.12 9.24
N ARG A 155 6.64 0.31 8.87
CA ARG A 155 6.25 1.06 7.67
C ARG A 155 5.17 2.07 8.00
N GLY A 156 5.06 3.15 7.23
CA GLY A 156 3.98 4.12 7.43
C GLY A 156 3.33 4.58 6.14
N GLN A 157 2.15 5.15 6.28
CA GLN A 157 1.41 5.80 5.19
C GLN A 157 0.66 7.02 5.72
N PHE A 158 0.52 8.06 4.91
CA PHE A 158 -0.38 9.16 5.19
C PHE A 158 -1.83 8.73 4.96
N LEU A 159 -2.71 9.04 5.91
CA LEU A 159 -4.14 8.75 5.83
C LEU A 159 -4.91 9.94 5.22
N ILE A 160 -4.52 10.35 4.01
CA ILE A 160 -5.19 11.43 3.27
C ILE A 160 -6.25 10.81 2.39
N ARG A 161 -7.49 11.29 2.50
CA ARG A 161 -8.58 10.88 1.61
C ARG A 161 -8.69 11.84 0.44
N THR A 162 -8.68 11.28 -0.76
CA THR A 162 -8.85 12.01 -2.01
C THR A 162 -10.02 11.44 -2.79
N ARG A 163 -10.75 12.30 -3.49
CA ARG A 163 -11.87 11.92 -4.36
C ARG A 163 -11.74 12.67 -5.68
N ALA A 164 -11.74 11.94 -6.79
CA ALA A 164 -11.64 12.49 -8.15
C ALA A 164 -10.43 13.44 -8.37
N GLY A 165 -9.28 13.18 -7.72
CA GLY A 165 -8.09 14.01 -7.87
C GLY A 165 -8.05 15.27 -6.99
N HIS A 166 -9.02 15.40 -6.07
CA HIS A 166 -9.12 16.48 -5.09
C HIS A 166 -9.07 15.91 -3.65
N LEU A 167 -8.74 16.74 -2.67
CA LEU A 167 -8.87 16.39 -1.27
C LEU A 167 -10.35 16.21 -0.92
N ASP A 168 -10.67 15.17 -0.15
CA ASP A 168 -12.05 14.95 0.30
C ASP A 168 -12.47 16.04 1.30
N GLN A 169 -13.54 16.78 0.98
CA GLN A 169 -14.08 17.84 1.83
C GLN A 169 -14.48 17.33 3.23
N HIS A 170 -15.03 16.11 3.31
CA HIS A 170 -15.37 15.50 4.60
C HIS A 170 -14.12 15.21 5.43
N TYR A 171 -13.03 14.82 4.78
CA TYR A 171 -11.75 14.62 5.43
C TYR A 171 -11.18 15.93 5.96
N ILE A 172 -11.17 17.01 5.16
CA ILE A 172 -10.77 18.36 5.61
C ILE A 172 -11.54 18.77 6.86
N ASN A 173 -12.87 18.60 6.83
CA ASN A 173 -13.72 19.00 7.94
C ASN A 173 -13.45 18.19 9.21
N SER A 174 -13.18 16.88 9.09
CA SER A 174 -12.83 16.04 10.23
C SER A 174 -11.53 16.45 10.92
N LEU A 175 -10.57 17.01 10.17
CA LEU A 175 -9.31 17.51 10.71
C LEU A 175 -9.48 18.83 11.47
N LYS A 176 -10.45 19.66 11.06
CA LYS A 176 -10.73 20.95 11.71
C LYS A 176 -11.46 20.79 13.05
N THR A 177 -12.30 19.77 13.18
CA THR A 177 -13.11 19.50 14.38
C THR A 177 -12.35 18.80 15.52
N SER A 178 -11.14 18.30 15.28
CA SER A 178 -10.33 17.58 16.27
C SER A 178 -9.33 18.49 17.03
N LYS A 179 -9.63 19.79 17.15
CA LYS A 179 -8.85 20.72 17.99
C LYS A 179 -9.19 20.58 19.46
#